data_AF-A0A259DAL1-F1
#
_entry.id   AF-A0A259DAL1-F1
#
_cell.length_a   1.000
_cell.length_b   1.000
_cell.length_c   1.000
_cell.angle_alpha   90.00
_cell.angle_beta   90.00
_cell.angle_gamma   90.00
#
_symmetry.space_group_name_H-M   'P 1'
#
loop_
_entity.id
_entity.type
_entity.pdbx_description
1 polymer ?
#
loop_
_entity_poly.entity_id
_entity_poly.type
_entity_poly.pdbx_seq_one_letter_code
_entity_poly.pdbx_strand_id
1 'polypeptide(L)'
;KLLQVVLFGQPELMTRLREKGTRQILTRISFHASLRPLGRQEVAAYVQHRLQVAGRKQPVFSTLAMWALARGSRGLPRLINIIAAKSMMLAYGRGAQRVTYRHVAAASRDTLAARKHGAASRFWVGALLGLATAAAAAFMGVWRSGGQ
;
A
#
# COMPACT_ATOMS: atom_id res chain seq x y z
N LYS A 1 -17.15 27.46 -29.97
CA LYS A 1 -16.44 26.23 -29.56
C LYS A 1 -16.37 26.20 -28.04
N LEU A 2 -16.89 25.15 -27.39
CA LEU A 2 -16.80 24.98 -25.94
C LEU A 2 -15.40 24.47 -25.57
N LEU A 3 -14.76 25.08 -24.57
CA LEU A 3 -13.46 24.65 -24.04
C LEU A 3 -13.72 23.64 -22.92
N GLN A 4 -13.30 22.40 -23.11
CA GLN A 4 -13.31 21.40 -22.04
C GLN A 4 -11.96 21.42 -21.33
N VAL A 5 -11.97 21.66 -20.01
CA VAL A 5 -10.77 21.68 -19.17
C VAL A 5 -10.84 20.50 -18.21
N VAL A 6 -9.79 19.68 -18.18
CA VAL A 6 -9.63 18.60 -17.20
C VAL A 6 -8.45 18.91 -16.31
N LEU A 7 -8.69 19.00 -15.01
CA LEU A 7 -7.67 19.30 -14.01
C LEU A 7 -7.28 18.03 -13.28
N PHE A 8 -5.98 17.74 -13.22
CA PHE A 8 -5.42 16.63 -12.45
C PHE A 8 -4.37 17.19 -11.49
N GLY A 9 -4.38 16.72 -10.25
CA GLY A 9 -3.42 17.17 -9.27
C GLY A 9 -3.41 16.28 -8.04
N GLN A 10 -2.51 16.61 -7.12
CA GLN A 10 -2.45 15.99 -5.81
C GLN A 10 -3.57 16.56 -4.90
N PRO A 11 -3.90 15.92 -3.76
CA PRO A 11 -4.95 16.39 -2.85
C PRO A 11 -4.82 17.87 -2.43
N GLU A 12 -3.59 18.39 -2.40
CA GLU A 12 -3.24 19.77 -2.12
C GLU A 12 -3.89 20.76 -3.11
N LEU A 13 -4.12 20.33 -4.36
CA LEU A 13 -4.85 21.13 -5.34
C LEU A 13 -6.28 21.41 -4.89
N MET A 14 -6.94 20.41 -4.28
CA MET A 14 -8.29 20.58 -3.73
C MET A 14 -8.32 21.50 -2.53
N THR A 15 -7.28 21.47 -1.69
CA THR A 15 -7.14 22.42 -0.59
C THR A 15 -7.02 23.84 -1.12
N ARG A 16 -6.14 24.08 -2.10
CA ARG A 16 -5.95 25.40 -2.71
C ARG A 16 -7.17 25.93 -3.44
N LEU A 17 -7.93 25.07 -4.10
CA LEU A 17 -9.16 25.49 -4.79
C LEU A 17 -10.26 25.90 -3.81
N ARG A 18 -10.23 25.44 -2.55
CA ARG A 18 -11.18 25.82 -1.49
C ARG A 18 -10.82 27.15 -0.82
N GLU A 19 -9.66 27.73 -1.10
CA GLU A 19 -9.27 29.04 -0.58
C GLU A 19 -10.15 30.17 -1.14
N LYS A 20 -10.29 31.26 -0.39
CA LYS A 20 -11.21 32.36 -0.73
C LYS A 20 -10.93 32.97 -2.12
N GLY A 21 -9.67 32.99 -2.56
CA GLY A 21 -9.25 33.58 -3.84
C GLY A 21 -9.60 32.78 -5.10
N THR A 22 -9.88 31.47 -4.98
CA THR A 22 -10.07 30.54 -6.11
C THR A 22 -11.46 29.90 -6.14
N ARG A 23 -12.33 30.28 -5.21
CA ARG A 23 -13.67 29.70 -5.01
C ARG A 23 -14.58 29.78 -6.24
N GLN A 24 -14.38 30.76 -7.12
CA GLN A 24 -15.13 30.89 -8.38
C GLN A 24 -14.82 29.76 -9.38
N ILE A 25 -13.66 29.14 -9.29
CA ILE A 25 -13.29 28.01 -10.16
C ILE A 25 -13.99 26.75 -9.66
N LEU A 26 -14.06 26.54 -8.33
CA LEU A 26 -14.75 25.39 -7.74
C LEU A 26 -16.22 25.30 -8.17
N THR A 27 -16.94 26.42 -8.25
CA THR A 27 -18.35 26.42 -8.66
C THR A 27 -18.56 26.01 -10.12
N ARG A 28 -17.49 26.05 -10.93
CA ARG A 28 -17.50 25.60 -12.33
C ARG A 28 -17.05 24.16 -12.53
N ILE A 29 -16.64 23.47 -11.47
CA ILE A 29 -16.26 22.05 -11.54
C ILE A 29 -17.53 21.20 -11.49
N SER A 30 -18.00 20.72 -12.64
CA SER A 30 -19.19 19.87 -12.72
C SER A 30 -18.93 18.44 -12.23
N PHE A 31 -17.69 17.95 -12.31
CA PHE A 31 -17.33 16.61 -11.90
C PHE A 31 -15.98 16.60 -11.18
N HIS A 32 -15.92 15.87 -10.06
CA HIS A 32 -14.70 15.64 -9.30
C HIS A 32 -14.68 14.19 -8.84
N ALA A 33 -13.54 13.52 -9.06
CA ALA A 33 -13.28 12.18 -8.58
C ALA A 33 -11.85 12.07 -8.06
N SER A 34 -11.68 11.27 -7.00
CA SER A 34 -10.37 10.93 -6.46
C SER A 34 -10.00 9.50 -6.85
N LEU A 35 -8.77 9.31 -7.30
CA LEU A 35 -8.25 7.99 -7.63
C LEU A 35 -7.83 7.26 -6.36
N ARG A 36 -8.58 6.20 -6.02
CA ARG A 36 -8.20 5.28 -4.95
C ARG A 36 -7.17 4.25 -5.43
N PRO A 37 -6.38 3.65 -4.52
CA PRO A 37 -5.59 2.47 -4.84
C PRO A 37 -6.46 1.32 -5.34
N LEU A 38 -5.86 0.46 -6.16
CA LEU A 38 -6.50 -0.74 -6.70
C LEU A 38 -6.72 -1.78 -5.60
N GLY A 39 -7.91 -2.37 -5.57
CA GLY A 39 -8.23 -3.54 -4.76
C GLY A 39 -7.54 -4.79 -5.28
N ARG A 40 -7.52 -5.87 -4.48
CA ARG A 40 -6.79 -7.11 -4.80
C ARG A 40 -7.15 -7.71 -6.17
N GLN A 41 -8.45 -7.73 -6.51
CA GLN A 41 -8.92 -8.26 -7.80
C GLN A 41 -8.53 -7.31 -8.95
N GLU A 42 -8.65 -6.00 -8.74
CA GLU A 42 -8.25 -4.98 -9.72
C GLU A 42 -6.74 -5.02 -9.98
N VAL A 43 -5.90 -5.31 -8.97
CA VAL A 43 -4.45 -5.54 -9.16
C VAL A 43 -4.20 -6.73 -10.08
N ALA A 44 -4.92 -7.84 -9.89
CA ALA A 44 -4.77 -9.02 -10.74
C ALA A 44 -5.16 -8.70 -12.19
N ALA A 45 -6.30 -8.05 -12.39
CA ALA A 45 -6.77 -7.61 -13.71
C ALA A 45 -5.80 -6.62 -14.36
N TYR A 46 -5.30 -5.65 -13.61
CA TYR A 46 -4.31 -4.67 -14.07
C TYR A 46 -3.01 -5.35 -14.55
N VAL A 47 -2.46 -6.26 -13.75
CA VAL A 47 -1.23 -6.99 -14.12
C VAL A 47 -1.46 -7.89 -15.32
N GLN A 48 -2.60 -8.58 -15.37
CA GLN A 48 -2.96 -9.44 -16.50
C GLN A 48 -3.10 -8.63 -17.79
N HIS A 49 -3.81 -7.50 -17.74
CA HIS A 49 -3.94 -6.60 -18.89
C HIS A 49 -2.57 -6.10 -19.38
N ARG A 50 -1.71 -5.65 -18.46
CA ARG A 50 -0.33 -5.23 -18.77
C ARG A 50 0.49 -6.33 -19.44
N LEU A 51 0.36 -7.57 -18.97
CA LEU A 51 1.05 -8.73 -19.56
C LEU A 51 0.52 -9.07 -20.95
N GLN A 52 -0.80 -8.97 -21.15
CA GLN A 52 -1.43 -9.16 -22.45
C GLN A 52 -0.95 -8.13 -23.48
N VAL A 53 -0.88 -6.86 -23.10
CA VAL A 53 -0.30 -5.79 -23.95
C VAL A 53 1.17 -6.07 -24.28
N ALA A 54 1.91 -6.68 -23.36
CA ALA A 54 3.29 -7.14 -23.61
C ALA A 54 3.38 -8.49 -24.37
N GLY A 55 2.27 -9.01 -24.92
CA GLY A 55 2.23 -10.24 -25.71
C GLY A 55 2.17 -11.54 -24.91
N ARG A 56 2.03 -11.49 -23.58
CA ARG A 56 1.94 -12.68 -22.72
C ARG A 56 0.49 -13.03 -22.41
N LYS A 57 0.01 -14.14 -22.99
CA LYS A 57 -1.32 -14.71 -22.72
C LYS A 57 -1.36 -15.61 -21.48
N GLN A 58 -0.23 -16.21 -21.13
CA GLN A 58 -0.13 -17.14 -20.00
C GLN A 58 0.18 -16.41 -18.69
N PRO A 59 -0.33 -16.92 -17.54
CA PRO A 59 -0.11 -16.31 -16.24
C PRO A 59 1.34 -16.45 -15.76
N VAL A 60 2.07 -15.33 -15.81
CA VAL A 60 3.47 -15.22 -15.34
C VAL A 60 3.59 -15.31 -13.82
N PHE A 61 2.57 -14.84 -13.09
CA PHE A 61 2.55 -14.83 -11.61
C PHE A 61 1.71 -15.99 -11.08
N SER A 62 2.17 -16.64 -10.00
CA SER A 62 1.32 -17.58 -9.24
C SER A 62 0.26 -16.83 -8.42
N THR A 63 -0.80 -17.52 -8.00
CA THR A 63 -1.88 -16.93 -7.18
C THR A 63 -1.34 -16.31 -5.89
N LEU A 64 -0.39 -16.98 -5.23
CA LEU A 64 0.27 -16.48 -4.03
C LEU A 64 1.18 -15.28 -4.33
N ALA A 65 1.84 -15.26 -5.48
CA ALA A 65 2.65 -14.12 -5.93
C ALA A 65 1.77 -12.88 -6.16
N MET A 66 0.61 -13.06 -6.80
CA MET A 66 -0.34 -11.97 -7.03
C MET A 66 -0.92 -11.40 -5.73
N TRP A 67 -1.21 -12.28 -4.76
CA TRP A 67 -1.62 -11.84 -3.42
C TRP A 67 -0.53 -11.02 -2.72
N ALA A 68 0.71 -11.51 -2.75
CA ALA A 68 1.85 -10.80 -2.18
C ALA A 68 2.08 -9.45 -2.87
N LEU A 69 1.88 -9.39 -4.20
CA LEU A 69 2.06 -8.18 -4.99
C LEU A 69 1.03 -7.13 -4.63
N ALA A 70 -0.26 -7.51 -4.52
CA ALA A 70 -1.31 -6.62 -4.07
C ALA A 70 -1.02 -6.07 -2.66
N ARG A 71 -0.58 -6.93 -1.74
CA ARG A 71 -0.24 -6.54 -0.36
C ARG A 71 1.00 -5.65 -0.27
N GLY A 72 2.05 -5.96 -1.04
CA GLY A 72 3.31 -5.22 -1.04
C GLY A 72 3.21 -3.85 -1.70
N SER A 73 2.42 -3.75 -2.78
CA SER A 73 2.19 -2.49 -3.50
C SER A 73 1.11 -1.59 -2.89
N ARG A 74 0.29 -2.13 -1.98
CA ARG A 74 -0.90 -1.44 -1.42
C ARG A 74 -1.90 -1.00 -2.49
N GLY A 75 -1.90 -1.65 -3.65
CA GLY A 75 -2.76 -1.30 -4.77
C GLY A 75 -2.31 -0.09 -5.59
N LEU A 76 -1.13 0.49 -5.31
CA LEU A 76 -0.62 1.64 -6.07
C LEU A 76 -0.01 1.18 -7.40
N PRO A 77 -0.53 1.60 -8.58
CA PRO A 77 -0.06 1.13 -9.89
C PRO A 77 1.45 1.26 -10.09
N ARG A 78 2.04 2.38 -9.65
CA ARG A 78 3.50 2.61 -9.71
C ARG A 78 4.28 1.57 -8.91
N LEU A 79 3.83 1.23 -7.70
CA LEU A 79 4.48 0.21 -6.87
C LEU A 79 4.25 -1.19 -7.41
N ILE A 80 3.06 -1.49 -7.94
CA ILE A 80 2.78 -2.77 -8.61
C ILE A 80 3.81 -3.00 -9.71
N ASN A 81 4.01 -2.01 -10.59
CA ASN A 81 4.96 -2.11 -11.71
C ASN A 81 6.40 -2.34 -11.24
N ILE A 82 6.87 -1.57 -10.26
CA ILE A 82 8.25 -1.68 -9.73
C ILE A 82 8.48 -3.07 -9.12
N ILE A 83 7.57 -3.51 -8.23
CA ILE A 83 7.70 -4.80 -7.56
C ILE A 83 7.58 -5.93 -8.58
N ALA A 84 6.63 -5.87 -9.52
CA ALA A 84 6.44 -6.88 -10.55
C ALA A 84 7.68 -7.02 -11.45
N ALA A 85 8.25 -5.92 -11.92
CA ALA A 85 9.47 -5.92 -12.73
C ALA A 85 10.65 -6.57 -11.99
N LYS A 86 10.91 -6.16 -10.75
CA LYS A 86 11.96 -6.77 -9.92
C LYS A 86 11.69 -8.26 -9.66
N SER A 87 10.44 -8.64 -9.44
CA SER A 87 10.06 -10.04 -9.22
C SER A 87 10.30 -10.92 -10.46
N MET A 88 10.03 -10.38 -11.65
CA MET A 88 10.31 -11.06 -12.92
C MET A 88 11.83 -11.18 -13.14
N MET A 89 12.61 -10.15 -12.85
CA MET A 89 14.07 -10.21 -12.92
C MET A 89 14.66 -11.27 -11.97
N LEU A 90 14.14 -11.35 -10.74
CA LEU A 90 14.54 -12.37 -9.76
C LEU A 90 14.14 -13.79 -10.15
N ALA A 91 13.02 -13.96 -10.86
CA ALA A 91 12.60 -15.25 -11.38
C ALA A 91 13.48 -15.67 -12.56
N TYR A 92 13.72 -14.74 -13.50
CA TYR A 92 14.57 -14.94 -14.65
C TYR A 92 16.00 -15.32 -14.27
N GLY A 93 16.62 -14.60 -13.33
CA GLY A 93 17.96 -14.92 -12.84
C GLY A 93 18.08 -16.28 -12.13
N ARG A 94 16.97 -16.94 -11.81
CA ARG A 94 16.92 -18.31 -11.24
C ARG A 94 16.42 -19.36 -12.25
N GLY A 95 16.26 -19.00 -13.53
CA GLY A 95 15.71 -19.89 -14.55
C GLY A 95 14.23 -20.24 -14.35
N ALA A 96 13.51 -19.52 -13.48
CA ALA A 96 12.12 -19.81 -13.19
C ALA A 96 11.18 -19.19 -14.23
N GLN A 97 10.35 -20.02 -14.86
CA GLN A 97 9.33 -19.58 -15.83
C GLN A 97 8.13 -18.85 -15.18
N ARG A 98 7.93 -19.02 -13.86
CA ARG A 98 6.84 -18.40 -13.11
C ARG A 98 7.35 -17.61 -11.91
N VAL A 99 6.77 -16.45 -11.68
CA VAL A 99 7.03 -15.63 -10.51
C VAL A 99 6.24 -16.20 -9.32
N THR A 100 6.96 -16.54 -8.25
CA THR A 100 6.40 -17.11 -7.03
C THR A 100 6.30 -16.06 -5.91
N TYR A 101 5.65 -16.43 -4.82
CA TYR A 101 5.59 -15.62 -3.60
C TYR A 101 6.98 -15.14 -3.14
N ARG A 102 7.99 -16.02 -3.19
CA ARG A 102 9.35 -15.70 -2.70
C ARG A 102 9.99 -14.57 -3.51
N HIS A 103 9.81 -14.56 -4.83
CA HIS A 103 10.31 -13.49 -5.70
C HIS A 103 9.65 -12.15 -5.36
N VAL A 104 8.33 -12.14 -5.18
CA VAL A 104 7.58 -10.93 -4.84
C VAL A 104 7.91 -10.42 -3.43
N ALA A 105 8.05 -11.33 -2.46
CA ALA A 105 8.41 -10.98 -1.09
C ALA A 105 9.82 -10.41 -0.99
N ALA A 106 10.77 -10.89 -1.81
CA ALA A 106 12.11 -10.33 -1.91
C ALA A 106 12.07 -8.94 -2.57
N ALA A 107 11.43 -8.81 -3.74
CA ALA A 107 11.30 -7.54 -4.45
C ALA A 107 10.57 -6.45 -3.64
N SER A 108 9.55 -6.85 -2.86
CA SER A 108 8.80 -5.92 -2.00
C SER A 108 9.64 -5.41 -0.83
N ARG A 109 10.53 -6.25 -0.27
CA ARG A 109 11.45 -5.83 0.82
C ARG A 109 12.54 -4.89 0.31
N ASP A 110 13.02 -5.12 -0.90
CA ASP A 110 14.02 -4.29 -1.57
C ASP A 110 13.47 -2.94 -2.06
N THR A 111 12.16 -2.85 -2.28
CA THR A 111 11.53 -1.61 -2.75
C THR A 111 11.24 -0.67 -1.57
N LEU A 112 12.06 0.37 -1.39
CA LEU A 112 11.92 1.35 -0.30
C LEU A 112 10.50 1.93 -0.19
N ALA A 113 9.88 2.30 -1.31
CA ALA A 113 8.53 2.85 -1.33
C ALA A 113 7.43 1.83 -0.96
N ALA A 114 7.73 0.53 -1.02
CA ALA A 114 6.84 -0.54 -0.55
C ALA A 114 7.00 -0.80 0.96
N ARG A 115 8.12 -0.39 1.56
CA ARG A 115 8.44 -0.59 2.98
C ARG A 115 7.36 0.08 3.84
N LYS A 116 6.73 -0.70 4.72
CA LYS A 116 5.70 -0.19 5.63
C LYS A 116 6.39 0.62 6.73
N HIS A 117 6.25 1.95 6.70
CA HIS A 117 6.59 2.84 7.81
C HIS A 117 5.55 2.69 8.95
N GLY A 118 5.42 1.50 9.53
CA GLY A 118 4.37 1.22 10.53
C GLY A 118 4.70 0.12 11.54
N ALA A 119 5.94 -0.39 11.56
CA ALA A 119 6.34 -1.38 12.56
C ALA A 119 6.43 -0.80 13.98
N ALA A 120 6.63 0.51 14.11
CA ALA A 120 6.74 1.18 15.41
C ALA A 120 5.45 1.08 16.25
N SER A 121 4.26 1.09 15.65
CA SER A 121 2.99 1.07 16.38
C SER A 121 2.78 -0.24 17.17
N ARG A 122 3.24 -1.39 16.67
CA ARG A 122 3.08 -2.68 17.37
C ARG A 122 4.05 -2.83 18.55
N PHE A 123 5.23 -2.23 18.44
CA PHE A 123 6.22 -2.22 19.51
C PHE A 123 5.73 -1.39 20.71
N TRP A 124 5.18 -0.20 20.45
CA TRP A 124 4.60 0.64 21.50
C TRP A 124 3.36 0.03 22.17
N VAL A 125 2.49 -0.66 21.40
CA VAL A 125 1.34 -1.39 21.98
C VAL A 125 1.80 -2.53 22.89
N GLY A 126 2.83 -3.29 22.49
CA GLY A 126 3.40 -4.34 23.34
C GLY A 126 4.08 -3.80 24.60
N ALA A 127 4.82 -2.70 24.48
CA ALA A 127 5.48 -2.04 25.61
C ALA A 127 4.49 -1.48 26.65
N LEU A 128 3.38 -0.86 26.19
CA LEU A 128 2.33 -0.34 27.07
C LEU A 128 1.58 -1.46 27.82
N LEU A 129 1.31 -2.59 27.15
CA LEU A 129 0.72 -3.77 27.80
C LEU A 129 1.64 -4.37 28.88
N GLY A 130 2.94 -4.46 28.59
CA GLY A 130 3.93 -4.94 29.56
C GLY A 130 4.03 -4.05 30.81
N LEU A 131 4.07 -2.73 30.62
CA LEU A 131 4.08 -1.75 31.73
C LEU A 131 2.81 -1.84 32.59
N ALA A 132 1.63 -1.97 31.98
CA ALA A 132 0.37 -2.10 32.71
C ALA A 132 0.34 -3.38 33.57
N THR A 133 0.84 -4.51 33.06
CA THR A 133 0.92 -5.76 33.83
C THR A 133 1.88 -5.67 35.01
N ALA A 134 3.03 -5.02 34.84
CA ALA A 134 4.00 -4.83 35.92
C ALA A 134 3.46 -3.91 37.03
N ALA A 135 2.76 -2.84 36.66
CA ALA A 135 2.13 -1.94 37.63
C ALA A 135 1.02 -2.62 38.44
N ALA A 136 0.18 -3.45 37.80
CA ALA A 136 -0.86 -4.21 38.49
C ALA A 136 -0.30 -5.24 39.49
N ALA A 137 0.81 -5.91 39.14
CA ALA A 137 1.49 -6.85 40.02
C ALA A 137 2.13 -6.15 41.22
N ALA A 138 2.76 -4.98 41.01
CA ALA A 138 3.32 -4.17 42.09
C ALA A 138 2.23 -3.65 43.05
N PHE A 139 1.10 -3.18 42.50
CA PHE A 139 -0.02 -2.70 43.30
C PHE A 139 -0.66 -3.82 44.15
N MET A 140 -0.85 -5.02 43.60
CA MET A 140 -1.29 -6.19 44.36
C MET A 140 -0.29 -6.63 45.43
N GLY A 141 1.02 -6.55 45.14
CA GLY A 141 2.07 -6.89 46.09
C GLY A 141 2.08 -5.96 47.31
N VAL A 142 1.95 -4.65 47.08
CA VAL A 142 1.91 -3.63 48.15
C VAL A 142 0.63 -3.73 48.98
N TRP A 143 -0.52 -4.02 48.36
CA TRP A 143 -1.79 -4.16 49.08
C TRP A 143 -1.81 -5.40 50.00
N ARG A 144 -1.06 -6.45 49.64
CA ARG A 144 -0.96 -7.69 50.41
C ARG A 144 0.01 -7.60 51.61
N SER A 145 0.94 -6.64 51.64
CA SER A 145 1.91 -6.49 52.74
C SER A 145 1.49 -5.50 53.83
N GLY A 146 0.41 -4.74 53.64
CA GLY A 146 -0.07 -3.71 54.60
C GLY A 146 -1.18 -4.16 55.55
N GLY A 147 -1.47 -5.47 55.61
CA GLY A 147 -2.59 -6.04 56.38
C GLY A 147 -2.19 -6.99 57.52
N GLN A 148 -0.95 -6.93 58.01
CA GLN A 148 -0.52 -7.56 59.27
C GLN A 148 -0.21 -6.48 60.31
#